data_AF-A0A1H1U051-F1
#
_entry.id   AF-A0A1H1U051-F1
#
_cell.length_a   1.000
_cell.length_b   1.000
_cell.length_c   1.000
_cell.angle_alpha   90.00
_cell.angle_beta   90.00
_cell.angle_gamma   90.00
#
_symmetry.space_group_name_H-M   'P 1'
#
loop_
_entity.id
_entity.type
_entity.pdbx_description
1 polymer ?
#
loop_
_entity_poly.entity_id
_entity_poly.type
_entity_poly.pdbx_seq_one_letter_code
_entity_poly.pdbx_strand_id
1 'polypeptide(L)'
;MAASRPHAPATAGRTTRRAPRRRRQRSVRVTFSVALLVVATGLVLASLPTGSALWTGLASVAALVLAWASLRVMWTEVLQSRQENARDRAAAAYAYQQLFATRAAEHAEFTSTMTERLARAHLSQRELEGRVARQQQRVDELEQAALARQAQEAEALSTWESDSRDSVVELAAWDEKVRDTMRAAAGRSRRQQA
;
A
#
# COMPACT_ATOMS: atom_id res chain seq x y z
N MET A 1 19.82 -9.36 -25.50
CA MET A 1 18.83 -8.80 -24.55
C MET A 1 19.54 -8.51 -23.25
N ALA A 2 20.12 -7.32 -23.16
CA ALA A 2 20.93 -6.87 -22.03
C ALA A 2 20.16 -5.80 -21.25
N ALA A 3 20.08 -5.97 -19.93
CA ALA A 3 20.66 -5.03 -18.96
C ALA A 3 20.09 -5.31 -17.56
N SER A 4 20.97 -5.88 -16.75
CA SER A 4 20.93 -5.93 -15.29
C SER A 4 20.54 -4.57 -14.70
N ARG A 5 19.64 -4.56 -13.71
CA ARG A 5 19.52 -3.44 -12.77
C ARG A 5 19.65 -3.96 -11.33
N PRO A 6 20.73 -3.60 -10.62
CA PRO A 6 20.83 -3.84 -9.19
C PRO A 6 20.10 -2.70 -8.46
N HIS A 7 19.18 -3.03 -7.55
CA HIS A 7 18.66 -2.06 -6.60
C HIS A 7 18.84 -2.57 -5.17
N ALA A 8 19.99 -2.21 -4.60
CA ALA A 8 20.16 -2.12 -3.16
C ALA A 8 20.85 -0.79 -2.86
N PRO A 9 20.14 0.19 -2.28
CA PRO A 9 20.78 1.13 -1.40
C PRO A 9 20.78 0.52 0.00
N ALA A 10 21.89 -0.13 0.35
CA ALA A 10 22.22 -0.34 1.76
C ALA A 10 22.38 1.05 2.38
N THR A 11 21.36 1.53 3.08
CA THR A 11 21.46 2.72 3.93
C THR A 11 22.49 2.41 5.01
N ALA A 12 23.72 2.85 4.76
CA ALA A 12 24.78 2.89 5.75
C ALA A 12 24.26 3.69 6.94
N GLY A 13 23.88 2.97 8.00
CA GLY A 13 23.53 3.54 9.29
C GLY A 13 24.72 4.36 9.75
N ARG A 14 24.64 5.67 9.56
CA ARG A 14 25.62 6.64 10.04
C ARG A 14 25.53 6.62 11.56
N THR A 15 26.26 5.73 12.20
CA THR A 15 26.41 5.70 13.64
C THR A 15 27.07 7.00 14.05
N THR A 16 26.27 7.98 14.44
CA THR A 16 26.76 9.22 15.03
C THR A 16 27.51 8.85 16.30
N ARG A 17 28.84 8.74 16.19
CA ARG A 17 29.74 8.47 17.32
C ARG A 17 29.57 9.59 18.34
N ARG A 18 28.79 9.34 19.39
CA ARG A 18 28.54 10.29 20.48
C ARG A 18 29.89 10.67 21.09
N ALA A 19 30.25 11.96 21.04
CA ALA A 19 31.59 12.42 21.40
C ALA A 19 31.96 12.05 22.86
N PRO A 20 33.08 11.34 23.10
CA PRO A 20 33.45 10.81 24.42
C PRO A 20 34.04 11.84 25.40
N ARG A 21 33.92 13.14 25.11
CA ARG A 21 34.68 14.19 25.81
C ARG A 21 34.03 14.70 27.12
N ARG A 22 32.70 14.61 27.26
CA ARG A 22 31.96 15.21 28.39
C ARG A 22 31.94 14.38 29.68
N ARG A 23 31.97 13.05 29.58
CA ARG A 23 31.89 12.16 30.75
C ARG A 23 33.09 12.29 31.69
N ARG A 24 34.28 12.57 31.13
CA ARG A 24 35.54 12.74 31.86
C ARG A 24 35.61 14.02 32.70
N GLN A 25 34.90 15.08 32.30
CA GLN A 25 34.95 16.36 33.01
C GLN A 25 34.12 16.35 34.30
N ARG A 26 33.00 15.59 34.30
CA ARG A 26 32.15 15.39 35.49
C ARG A 26 32.84 14.58 36.58
N SER A 27 33.56 13.52 36.21
CA SER A 27 34.25 12.67 37.18
C SER A 27 35.31 13.44 37.97
N VAL A 28 36.09 14.31 37.32
CA VAL A 28 37.14 15.09 37.99
C VAL A 28 36.57 16.02 39.06
N ARG A 29 35.46 16.71 38.76
CA ARG A 29 34.84 17.65 39.71
C ARG A 29 34.24 16.93 40.92
N VAL A 30 33.60 15.78 40.70
CA VAL A 30 33.06 14.94 41.79
C VAL A 30 34.21 14.40 42.65
N THR A 31 35.27 13.86 42.04
CA THR A 31 36.44 13.37 42.78
C THR A 31 37.11 14.48 43.57
N PHE A 32 37.20 15.70 43.02
CA PHE A 32 37.75 16.86 43.72
C PHE A 32 36.92 17.25 44.96
N SER A 33 35.59 17.31 44.83
CA SER A 33 34.69 17.57 45.96
C SER A 33 34.78 16.51 47.06
N VAL A 34 34.90 15.24 46.67
CA VAL A 34 35.08 14.12 47.62
C VAL A 34 36.44 14.21 48.31
N ALA A 35 37.51 14.50 47.57
CA ALA A 35 38.85 14.68 48.13
C ALA A 35 38.88 15.84 49.15
N LEU A 36 38.23 16.96 48.86
CA LEU A 36 38.04 18.09 49.79
C LEU A 36 37.39 17.68 51.12
N LEU A 37 36.33 16.87 51.05
CA LEU A 37 35.63 16.34 52.23
C LEU A 37 36.51 15.37 53.05
N VAL A 38 37.30 14.53 52.37
CA VAL A 38 38.24 13.61 53.02
C VAL A 38 39.33 14.40 53.75
N VAL A 39 39.92 15.41 53.11
CA VAL A 39 40.93 16.29 53.73
C VAL A 39 40.37 17.04 54.93
N ALA A 40 39.16 17.59 54.82
CA ALA A 40 38.48 18.28 55.93
C ALA A 40 38.30 17.35 57.14
N THR A 41 37.81 16.13 56.91
CA THR A 41 37.63 15.11 57.95
C THR A 41 38.97 14.70 58.57
N GLY A 42 40.00 14.53 57.73
CA GLY A 42 41.35 14.18 58.17
C GLY A 42 41.98 15.24 59.06
N LEU A 43 41.83 16.53 58.72
CA LEU A 43 42.32 17.65 59.53
C LEU A 43 41.69 17.67 60.93
N VAL A 44 40.38 17.40 61.02
CA VAL A 44 39.67 17.34 62.30
C VAL A 44 40.19 16.18 63.15
N LEU A 45 40.32 14.99 62.56
CA LEU A 45 40.85 13.80 63.25
C LEU A 45 42.29 14.00 63.72
N ALA A 46 43.14 14.62 62.90
CA ALA A 46 44.53 14.91 63.25
C ALA A 46 44.67 15.92 64.40
N SER A 47 43.67 16.76 64.64
CA SER A 47 43.68 17.74 65.74
C SER A 47 43.36 17.15 67.12
N LEU A 48 42.74 15.95 67.17
CA LEU A 48 42.32 15.31 68.41
C LEU A 48 43.48 14.96 69.37
N PRO A 49 44.59 14.31 68.92
CA PRO A 49 45.68 13.94 69.82
C PRO A 49 46.45 15.15 70.38
N THR A 50 46.30 16.33 69.79
CA THR A 50 47.01 17.55 70.23
C THR A 50 46.45 18.12 71.54
N GLY A 51 45.18 17.82 71.89
CA GLY A 51 44.52 18.28 73.12
C GLY A 51 44.35 19.80 73.26
N SER A 52 44.67 20.58 72.22
CA SER A 52 44.71 22.04 72.25
C SER A 52 43.49 22.67 71.58
N ALA A 53 42.74 23.47 72.34
CA ALA A 53 41.51 24.12 71.87
C ALA A 53 41.72 25.04 70.66
N LEU A 54 42.88 25.69 70.55
CA LEU A 54 43.21 26.56 69.40
C LEU A 54 43.33 25.75 68.10
N TRP A 55 44.01 24.60 68.15
CA TRP A 55 44.18 23.72 67.00
C TRP A 55 42.88 23.10 66.55
N THR A 56 42.02 22.68 67.49
CA THR A 56 40.69 22.17 67.16
C THR A 56 39.82 23.26 66.54
N GLY A 57 39.84 24.49 67.08
CA GLY A 57 39.09 25.61 66.52
C GLY A 57 39.49 25.96 65.08
N LEU A 58 40.80 26.05 64.80
CA LEU A 58 41.32 26.28 63.45
C LEU A 58 40.94 25.15 62.49
N ALA A 59 41.05 23.89 62.92
CA ALA A 59 40.66 22.73 62.12
C ALA A 59 39.16 22.73 61.79
N SER A 60 38.30 23.09 62.76
CA SER A 60 36.85 23.22 62.53
C SER A 60 36.49 24.29 61.52
N VAL A 61 37.10 25.48 61.61
CA VAL A 61 36.87 26.57 60.64
C VAL A 61 37.35 26.17 59.24
N ALA A 62 38.55 25.58 59.14
CA ALA A 62 39.07 25.08 57.88
C ALA A 62 38.14 24.01 57.27
N ALA A 63 37.65 23.07 58.08
CA ALA A 63 36.72 22.04 57.64
C ALA A 63 35.41 22.63 57.10
N LEU A 64 34.85 23.67 57.75
CA LEU A 64 33.65 24.36 57.27
C LEU A 64 33.87 25.06 55.92
N VAL A 65 35.02 25.72 55.74
CA VAL A 65 35.37 26.37 54.46
C VAL A 65 35.51 25.35 53.34
N LEU A 66 36.18 24.22 53.59
CA LEU A 66 36.35 23.14 52.62
C LEU A 66 35.01 22.45 52.28
N ALA A 67 34.16 22.22 53.29
CA ALA A 67 32.82 21.66 53.11
C ALA A 67 31.92 22.60 52.28
N TRP A 68 31.95 23.90 52.58
CA TRP A 68 31.24 24.92 51.82
C TRP A 68 31.71 24.97 50.35
N ALA A 69 33.03 24.96 50.12
CA ALA A 69 33.60 24.93 48.78
C ALA A 69 33.15 23.67 48.00
N SER A 70 33.20 22.50 48.64
CA SER A 70 32.73 21.23 48.06
C SER A 70 31.25 21.28 47.67
N LEU A 71 30.39 21.80 48.55
CA LEU A 71 28.97 21.98 48.30
C LEU A 71 28.71 22.95 47.14
N ARG A 72 29.45 24.06 47.08
CA ARG A 72 29.32 25.05 46.00
C ARG A 72 29.64 24.44 44.64
N VAL A 73 30.72 23.66 44.55
CA VAL A 73 31.09 22.94 43.32
C VAL A 73 29.97 21.97 42.91
N MET A 74 29.49 21.14 43.84
CA MET A 74 28.38 20.20 43.56
C MET A 74 27.10 20.90 43.13
N TRP A 75 26.75 22.02 43.78
CA TRP A 75 25.56 22.79 43.41
C TRP A 75 25.61 23.28 41.96
N THR A 76 26.74 23.85 41.54
CA THR A 76 26.89 24.35 40.16
C THR A 76 26.82 23.22 39.13
N GLU A 77 27.34 22.03 39.46
CA GLU A 77 27.29 20.86 38.59
C GLU A 77 25.85 20.32 38.44
N VAL A 78 25.05 20.34 39.52
CA VAL A 78 23.63 19.94 39.47
C VAL A 78 22.83 20.90 38.58
N LEU A 79 23.02 22.22 38.74
CA LEU A 79 22.35 23.22 37.88
C LEU A 79 22.72 23.02 36.41
N GLN A 80 24.01 22.85 36.13
CA GLN A 80 24.50 22.61 34.77
C GLN A 80 23.92 21.33 34.19
N SER A 81 23.88 20.24 34.98
CA SER A 81 23.30 18.96 34.57
C SER A 81 21.81 19.08 34.23
N ARG A 82 21.05 19.87 35.00
CA ARG A 82 19.62 20.15 34.70
C ARG A 82 19.47 20.91 33.38
N GLN A 83 20.28 21.93 33.15
CA GLN A 83 20.22 22.73 31.92
C GLN A 83 20.60 21.89 30.68
N GLU A 84 21.63 21.05 30.80
CA GLU A 84 22.03 20.15 29.72
C GLU A 84 20.95 19.12 29.41
N ASN A 85 20.31 18.53 30.42
CA ASN A 85 19.19 17.60 30.22
C ASN A 85 18.00 18.26 29.52
N ALA A 86 17.67 19.51 29.89
CA ALA A 86 16.63 20.28 29.20
C ALA A 86 16.99 20.53 27.72
N ARG A 87 18.25 20.90 27.43
CA ARG A 87 18.75 21.07 26.05
C ARG A 87 18.73 19.77 25.26
N ASP A 88 19.15 18.66 25.86
CA ASP A 88 19.14 17.34 25.22
C ASP A 88 17.72 16.89 24.88
N ARG A 89 16.75 17.13 25.77
CA ARG A 89 15.33 16.86 25.50
C ARG A 89 14.79 17.73 24.37
N ALA A 90 15.12 19.01 24.35
CA ALA A 90 14.73 19.91 23.26
C ALA A 90 15.34 19.47 21.92
N ALA A 91 16.62 19.11 21.90
CA ALA A 91 17.30 18.62 20.71
C ALA A 91 16.69 17.29 20.21
N ALA A 92 16.36 16.37 21.13
CA ALA A 92 15.68 15.13 20.80
C ALA A 92 14.28 15.38 20.21
N ALA A 93 13.49 16.27 20.81
CA ALA A 93 12.16 16.63 20.31
C ALA A 93 12.24 17.22 18.90
N TYR A 94 13.20 18.11 18.64
CA TYR A 94 13.43 18.68 17.32
C TYR A 94 13.85 17.63 16.30
N ALA A 95 14.74 16.70 16.67
CA ALA A 95 15.13 15.58 15.80
C ALA A 95 13.94 14.67 15.46
N TYR A 96 13.08 14.37 16.43
CA TYR A 96 11.85 13.61 16.19
C TYR A 96 10.90 14.38 15.26
N GLN A 97 10.71 15.68 15.49
CA GLN A 97 9.86 16.52 14.64
C GLN A 97 10.33 16.49 13.17
N GLN A 98 11.64 16.57 12.93
CA GLN A 98 12.19 16.46 11.58
C GLN A 98 11.91 15.09 10.94
N LEU A 99 12.16 14.00 11.68
CA LEU A 99 11.89 12.64 11.19
C LEU A 99 10.41 12.45 10.83
N PHE A 100 9.50 12.98 11.65
CA PHE A 100 8.07 12.94 11.36
C PHE A 100 7.71 13.79 10.15
N ALA A 101 8.27 14.99 10.01
CA ALA A 101 8.02 15.85 8.85
C ALA A 101 8.49 15.17 7.54
N THR A 102 9.69 14.57 7.54
CA THR A 102 10.20 13.82 6.39
C THR A 102 9.28 12.65 6.03
N ARG A 103 8.93 11.81 7.01
CA ARG A 103 8.03 10.67 6.77
C ARG A 103 6.65 11.09 6.30
N ALA A 104 6.10 12.18 6.84
CA ALA A 104 4.81 12.69 6.42
C ALA A 104 4.83 13.14 4.95
N ALA A 105 5.90 13.79 4.52
CA ALA A 105 6.09 14.17 3.12
C ALA A 105 6.21 12.94 2.21
N GLU A 106 7.03 11.95 2.60
CA GLU A 106 7.18 10.68 1.87
C GLU A 106 5.85 9.92 1.76
N HIS A 107 5.07 9.88 2.85
CA HIS A 107 3.75 9.23 2.85
C HIS A 107 2.75 9.97 1.97
N ALA A 108 2.75 11.31 1.96
CA ALA A 108 1.88 12.09 1.08
C ALA A 108 2.21 11.89 -0.42
N GLU A 109 3.50 11.80 -0.76
CA GLU A 109 3.94 11.49 -2.12
C GLU A 109 3.55 10.06 -2.51
N PHE A 110 3.71 9.10 -1.60
CA PHE A 110 3.32 7.71 -1.84
C PHE A 110 1.81 7.56 -2.06
N THR A 111 1.00 8.18 -1.19
CA THR A 111 -0.47 8.09 -1.29
C THR A 111 -0.96 8.74 -2.57
N SER A 112 -0.51 9.95 -2.90
CA SER A 112 -0.87 10.63 -4.15
C SER A 112 -0.52 9.80 -5.39
N THR A 113 0.70 9.26 -5.43
CA THR A 113 1.16 8.39 -6.54
C THR A 113 0.31 7.14 -6.67
N MET A 114 -0.06 6.49 -5.55
CA MET A 114 -0.89 5.29 -5.60
C MET A 114 -2.35 5.58 -5.94
N THR A 115 -2.91 6.67 -5.43
CA THR A 115 -4.26 7.11 -5.81
C THR A 115 -4.34 7.39 -7.31
N GLU A 116 -3.33 8.04 -7.89
CA GLU A 116 -3.28 8.28 -9.33
C GLU A 116 -3.17 6.97 -10.13
N ARG A 117 -2.32 6.03 -9.69
CA ARG A 117 -2.19 4.71 -10.33
C ARG A 117 -3.50 3.92 -10.28
N LEU A 118 -4.19 3.94 -9.15
CA LEU A 118 -5.50 3.29 -8.99
C LEU A 118 -6.56 3.93 -9.89
N ALA A 119 -6.60 5.25 -9.97
CA ALA A 119 -7.51 5.95 -10.87
C ALA A 119 -7.26 5.55 -12.34
N ARG A 120 -5.99 5.52 -12.77
CA ARG A 120 -5.62 5.06 -14.12
C ARG A 120 -6.03 3.60 -14.37
N ALA A 121 -5.80 2.72 -13.39
CA ALA A 121 -6.21 1.32 -13.47
C ALA A 121 -7.74 1.18 -13.61
N HIS A 122 -8.52 1.89 -12.80
CA HIS A 122 -9.99 1.85 -12.88
C HIS A 122 -10.54 2.39 -14.21
N LEU A 123 -9.93 3.43 -14.77
CA LEU A 123 -10.31 3.92 -16.11
C LEU A 123 -10.05 2.87 -17.18
N SER A 124 -8.87 2.23 -17.16
CA SER A 124 -8.55 1.15 -18.09
C SER A 124 -9.48 -0.05 -17.94
N GLN A 125 -9.86 -0.39 -16.71
CA GLN A 125 -10.80 -1.47 -16.44
C GLN A 125 -12.18 -1.16 -17.04
N ARG A 126 -12.73 0.05 -16.81
CA ARG A 126 -14.02 0.46 -17.37
C ARG A 126 -13.99 0.49 -18.90
N GLU A 127 -12.88 0.90 -19.49
CA GLU A 127 -12.73 0.88 -20.94
C GLU A 127 -12.76 -0.56 -21.49
N LEU A 128 -12.07 -1.48 -20.83
CA LEU A 128 -12.08 -2.90 -21.19
C LEU A 128 -13.47 -3.50 -21.01
N GLU A 129 -14.15 -3.25 -19.89
CA GLU A 129 -15.53 -3.67 -19.64
C GLU A 129 -16.48 -3.15 -20.73
N GLY A 130 -16.37 -1.87 -21.11
CA GLY A 130 -17.17 -1.29 -22.19
C GLY A 130 -16.84 -1.84 -23.60
N ARG A 131 -15.60 -2.30 -23.84
CA ARG A 131 -15.24 -3.01 -25.08
C ARG A 131 -15.83 -4.43 -25.09
N VAL A 132 -15.76 -5.15 -23.97
CA VAL A 132 -16.34 -6.49 -23.82
C VAL A 132 -17.85 -6.45 -24.00
N ALA A 133 -18.54 -5.52 -23.35
CA ALA A 133 -20.00 -5.36 -23.49
C ALA A 133 -20.42 -5.09 -24.95
N ARG A 134 -19.68 -4.25 -25.67
CA ARG A 134 -19.95 -3.99 -27.10
C ARG A 134 -19.70 -5.21 -27.99
N GLN A 135 -18.69 -6.03 -27.67
CA GLN A 135 -18.44 -7.27 -28.41
C GLN A 135 -19.53 -8.30 -28.14
N GLN A 136 -20.00 -8.43 -26.90
CA GLN A 136 -21.13 -9.28 -26.54
C GLN A 136 -22.40 -8.88 -27.30
N GLN A 137 -22.74 -7.59 -27.31
CA GLN A 137 -23.89 -7.08 -28.08
C GLN A 137 -23.80 -7.42 -29.57
N ARG A 138 -22.62 -7.28 -30.18
CA ARG A 138 -22.42 -7.65 -31.58
C ARG A 138 -22.58 -9.14 -31.83
N VAL A 139 -22.09 -9.98 -30.92
CA VAL A 139 -22.28 -11.44 -31.01
C VAL A 139 -23.77 -11.76 -30.92
N ASP A 140 -24.48 -11.19 -29.95
CA ASP A 140 -25.92 -11.40 -29.78
C ASP A 140 -26.71 -10.95 -31.02
N GLU A 141 -26.39 -9.79 -31.59
CA GLU A 141 -27.00 -9.28 -32.83
C GLU A 141 -26.75 -10.22 -34.01
N LEU A 142 -25.52 -10.74 -34.15
CA LEU A 142 -25.16 -11.68 -35.21
C LEU A 142 -25.84 -13.04 -35.03
N GLU A 143 -25.94 -13.54 -33.79
CA GLU A 143 -26.68 -14.77 -33.47
C GLU A 143 -28.16 -14.61 -33.79
N GLN A 144 -28.78 -13.50 -33.40
CA GLN A 144 -30.18 -13.21 -33.72
C GLN A 144 -30.41 -13.10 -35.23
N ALA A 145 -29.51 -12.42 -35.96
CA ALA A 145 -29.58 -12.33 -37.42
C ALA A 145 -29.41 -13.70 -38.10
N ALA A 146 -28.52 -14.55 -37.58
CA ALA A 146 -28.34 -15.91 -38.08
C ALA A 146 -29.60 -16.77 -37.84
N LEU A 147 -30.19 -16.71 -36.64
CA LEU A 147 -31.44 -17.40 -36.32
C LEU A 147 -32.59 -16.91 -37.19
N ALA A 148 -32.69 -15.59 -37.44
CA ALA A 148 -33.71 -15.03 -38.31
C ALA A 148 -33.55 -15.51 -39.77
N ARG A 149 -32.32 -15.60 -40.28
CA ARG A 149 -32.05 -16.18 -41.62
C ARG A 149 -32.43 -17.66 -41.68
N GLN A 150 -32.07 -18.43 -40.67
CA GLN A 150 -32.46 -19.85 -40.60
C GLN A 150 -33.97 -20.03 -40.55
N ALA A 151 -34.68 -19.17 -39.82
CA ALA A 151 -36.15 -19.19 -39.78
C ALA A 151 -36.76 -18.84 -41.15
N GLN A 152 -36.23 -17.83 -41.84
CA GLN A 152 -36.66 -17.47 -43.20
C GLN A 152 -36.38 -18.58 -44.21
N GLU A 153 -35.22 -19.24 -44.13
CA GLU A 153 -34.89 -20.39 -44.98
C GLU A 153 -35.83 -21.57 -44.71
N ALA A 154 -36.15 -21.85 -43.45
CA ALA A 154 -37.10 -22.89 -43.06
C ALA A 154 -38.52 -22.58 -43.55
N GLU A 155 -38.97 -21.33 -43.46
CA GLU A 155 -40.27 -20.87 -43.97
C GLU A 155 -40.33 -20.90 -45.50
N ALA A 156 -39.24 -20.53 -46.18
CA ALA A 156 -39.15 -20.66 -47.63
C ALA A 156 -39.24 -22.13 -48.05
N LEU A 157 -38.47 -23.02 -47.41
CA LEU A 157 -38.50 -24.46 -47.68
C LEU A 157 -39.89 -25.06 -47.44
N SER A 158 -40.58 -24.67 -46.35
CA SER A 158 -41.94 -25.17 -46.07
C SER A 158 -42.96 -24.66 -47.09
N THR A 159 -42.83 -23.41 -47.55
CA THR A 159 -43.67 -22.83 -48.60
C THR A 159 -43.45 -23.54 -49.94
N TRP A 160 -42.19 -23.77 -50.33
CA TRP A 160 -41.83 -24.54 -51.52
C TRP A 160 -42.34 -25.98 -51.45
N GLU A 161 -42.27 -26.62 -50.28
CA GLU A 161 -42.81 -27.97 -50.07
C GLU A 161 -44.34 -27.99 -50.22
N SER A 162 -45.05 -27.00 -49.68
CA SER A 162 -46.50 -26.88 -49.84
C SER A 162 -46.90 -26.67 -51.30
N ASP A 163 -46.24 -25.73 -52.00
CA ASP A 163 -46.49 -25.44 -53.42
C ASP A 163 -46.19 -26.67 -54.31
N SER A 164 -45.09 -27.38 -54.01
CA SER A 164 -44.77 -28.64 -54.68
C SER A 164 -45.84 -29.70 -54.44
N ARG A 165 -46.35 -29.84 -53.21
CA ARG A 165 -47.45 -30.78 -52.90
C ARG A 165 -48.72 -30.41 -53.66
N ASP A 166 -49.08 -29.14 -53.72
CA ASP A 166 -50.26 -28.67 -54.46
C ASP A 166 -50.12 -28.92 -55.97
N SER A 167 -48.94 -28.66 -56.54
CA SER A 167 -48.66 -28.96 -57.95
C SER A 167 -48.76 -30.46 -58.28
N VAL A 168 -48.33 -31.34 -57.37
CA VAL A 168 -48.47 -32.80 -57.51
C VAL A 168 -49.94 -33.22 -57.44
N VAL A 169 -50.72 -32.62 -56.54
CA VAL A 169 -52.16 -32.87 -56.44
C VAL A 169 -52.89 -32.40 -57.71
N GLU A 170 -52.53 -31.24 -58.24
CA GLU A 170 -53.09 -30.72 -59.50
C GLU A 170 -52.75 -31.63 -60.69
N LEU A 171 -51.50 -32.10 -60.79
CA LEU A 171 -51.08 -33.04 -61.83
C LEU A 171 -51.83 -34.37 -61.75
N ALA A 172 -52.04 -34.90 -60.54
CA ALA A 172 -52.83 -36.11 -60.32
C ALA A 172 -54.31 -35.92 -60.70
N ALA A 173 -54.89 -34.76 -60.39
CA ALA A 173 -56.25 -34.41 -60.79
C ALA A 173 -56.38 -34.27 -62.32
N TRP A 174 -55.38 -33.68 -62.98
CA TRP A 174 -55.30 -33.61 -64.43
C TRP A 174 -55.21 -35.00 -65.07
N ASP A 175 -54.37 -35.90 -64.53
CA ASP A 175 -54.24 -37.27 -65.02
C ASP A 175 -55.55 -38.07 -64.87
N GLU A 176 -56.26 -37.94 -63.73
CA GLU A 176 -57.58 -38.58 -63.58
C GLU A 176 -58.58 -38.04 -64.61
N LYS A 177 -58.59 -36.72 -64.85
CA LYS A 177 -59.43 -36.11 -65.89
C LYS A 177 -59.10 -36.64 -67.28
N VAL A 178 -57.82 -36.79 -67.62
CA VAL A 178 -57.39 -37.39 -68.88
C VAL A 178 -57.88 -38.85 -68.97
N ARG A 179 -57.72 -39.64 -67.89
CA ARG A 179 -58.22 -41.02 -67.84
C ARG A 179 -59.74 -41.08 -68.03
N ASP A 180 -60.50 -40.20 -67.41
CA ASP A 180 -61.96 -40.12 -67.59
C ASP A 180 -62.36 -39.76 -69.02
N THR A 181 -61.67 -38.80 -69.65
CA THR A 181 -61.93 -38.47 -71.06
C THR A 181 -61.64 -39.65 -71.99
N MET A 182 -60.58 -40.42 -71.72
CA MET A 182 -60.24 -41.63 -72.46
C MET A 182 -61.28 -42.74 -72.24
N ARG A 183 -61.75 -42.96 -70.99
CA ARG A 183 -62.87 -43.89 -70.69
C ARG A 183 -64.15 -43.47 -71.41
N ALA A 184 -64.49 -42.19 -71.42
CA ALA A 184 -65.66 -41.66 -72.12
C ALA A 184 -65.54 -41.82 -73.64
N ALA A 185 -64.35 -41.63 -74.21
CA ALA A 185 -64.07 -41.90 -75.63
C ALA A 185 -64.21 -43.40 -75.97
N ALA A 186 -63.69 -44.29 -75.12
CA ALA A 186 -63.82 -45.74 -75.28
C ALA A 186 -65.27 -46.24 -75.10
N GLY A 187 -66.08 -45.59 -74.25
CA GLY A 187 -67.50 -45.87 -74.11
C GLY A 187 -68.31 -45.42 -75.34
N ARG A 188 -67.93 -44.31 -75.98
CA ARG A 188 -68.57 -43.82 -77.22
C ARG A 188 -68.26 -44.72 -78.42
N SER A 189 -67.04 -45.26 -78.54
CA SER A 189 -66.69 -46.19 -79.62
C SER A 189 -67.42 -47.53 -79.51
N ARG A 190 -67.71 -48.03 -78.30
CA ARG A 190 -68.54 -49.25 -78.11
C ARG A 190 -70.02 -49.07 -78.46
N ARG A 191 -70.58 -47.87 -78.35
CA ARG A 191 -71.97 -47.59 -78.74
C ARG A 191 -72.18 -47.41 -80.25
N GLN A 192 -71.11 -47.22 -81.02
CA GLN A 192 -71.17 -47.17 -82.49
C GLN A 192 -71.01 -48.54 -83.17
N GLN A 193 -70.81 -49.62 -82.40
CA GLN A 193 -70.62 -50.99 -82.90
C GLN A 193 -71.77 -51.95 -82.52
N ALA A 194 -72.88 -51.43 -81.98
CA ALA A 194 -74.12 -52.17 -81.73
C ALA A 194 -75.24 -51.54 -82.57
#